data_AF-A0A1Q3GIQ9-F1
#
_entry.id   AF-A0A1Q3GIQ9-F1
#
_cell.length_a   1.000
_cell.length_b   1.000
_cell.length_c   1.000
_cell.angle_alpha   90.00
_cell.angle_beta   90.00
_cell.angle_gamma   90.00
#
_symmetry.space_group_name_H-M   'P 1'
#
loop_
_entity.id
_entity.type
_entity.pdbx_description
1 polymer ?
#
loop_
_entity_poly.entity_id
_entity_poly.type
_entity_poly.pdbx_seq_one_letter_code
_entity_poly.pdbx_strand_id
1 'polypeptide(L)'
;MTIHGWFNLYESAGLQALFDEPRIGRASSLEAYDESLILALVGSHPQNLAQVVALLREQHQIETKPDILRRYLKKRLDLAKD
;
A
#
# COMPACT_ATOMS: atom_id res chain seq x y z
N MET A 1 3.14 -1.60 24.63
CA MET A 1 4.17 -2.32 25.40
C MET A 1 4.07 -1.91 26.86
N THR A 2 4.00 -2.83 27.82
CA THR A 2 4.12 -2.55 29.27
C THR A 2 5.46 -3.07 29.78
N ILE A 3 5.91 -2.64 30.96
CA ILE A 3 7.20 -3.09 31.55
C ILE A 3 7.24 -4.62 31.71
N HIS A 4 6.16 -5.23 32.20
CA HIS A 4 6.07 -6.69 32.32
C HIS A 4 6.10 -7.39 30.96
N GLY A 5 5.43 -6.85 29.95
CA GLY A 5 5.48 -7.40 28.60
C GLY A 5 6.89 -7.33 27.98
N TRP A 6 7.65 -6.28 28.31
CA TRP A 6 9.05 -6.15 27.88
C TRP A 6 9.95 -7.22 28.50
N PHE A 7 9.83 -7.47 29.82
CA PHE A 7 10.58 -8.54 30.48
C PHE A 7 10.22 -9.91 29.93
N ASN A 8 8.93 -10.21 29.73
CA ASN A 8 8.49 -11.48 29.16
C ASN A 8 9.06 -11.72 27.74
N LEU A 9 9.13 -10.68 26.91
CA LEU A 9 9.76 -10.76 25.59
C LEU A 9 11.26 -11.03 25.72
N TYR A 10 11.97 -10.28 26.55
CA TYR A 10 13.38 -10.49 26.81
C TYR A 10 13.69 -11.89 27.33
N GLU A 11 12.88 -12.45 28.23
CA GLU A 11 13.07 -13.81 28.74
C GLU A 11 12.88 -14.89 27.66
N SER A 12 12.08 -14.62 26.63
CA SER A 12 11.78 -15.61 25.58
C SER A 12 12.91 -15.81 24.55
N ALA A 13 13.60 -14.74 24.13
CA ALA A 13 14.70 -14.83 23.17
C ALA A 13 15.79 -13.76 23.34
N GLY A 14 15.91 -13.19 24.53
CA GLY A 14 16.89 -12.14 24.84
C GLY A 14 16.62 -10.85 24.06
N LEU A 15 17.71 -10.17 23.69
CA LEU A 15 17.65 -8.95 22.89
C LEU A 15 16.96 -9.15 21.53
N GLN A 16 16.99 -10.36 20.97
CA GLN A 16 16.40 -10.63 19.67
C GLN A 16 14.88 -10.45 19.67
N ALA A 17 14.20 -10.88 20.74
CA ALA A 17 12.76 -10.69 20.91
C ALA A 17 12.35 -9.23 21.21
N LEU A 18 13.30 -8.35 21.46
CA LEU A 18 13.03 -6.92 21.68
C LEU A 18 13.11 -6.09 20.41
N PHE A 19 13.70 -6.64 19.34
CA PHE A 19 13.73 -5.95 18.05
C PHE A 19 12.35 -6.01 17.39
N ASP A 20 11.93 -4.87 16.84
CA ASP A 20 10.81 -4.85 15.92
C ASP A 20 11.13 -5.73 14.72
N GLU A 21 10.23 -6.66 14.38
CA GLU A 21 10.29 -7.32 13.10
C GLU A 21 10.20 -6.27 11.96
N PRO A 22 10.78 -6.55 10.78
CA PRO A 22 10.64 -5.68 9.63
C PRO A 22 9.16 -5.37 9.39
N ARG A 23 8.79 -4.10 9.55
CA ARG A 23 7.39 -3.68 9.37
C ARG A 23 7.08 -3.71 7.89
N ILE A 24 6.40 -4.77 7.44
CA ILE A 24 5.79 -4.81 6.13
C ILE A 24 4.58 -3.86 6.17
N GLY A 25 4.69 -2.73 5.48
CA GLY A 25 3.56 -1.81 5.33
C GLY A 25 2.35 -2.54 4.74
N ARG A 26 1.13 -2.15 5.14
CA ARG A 26 -0.08 -2.73 4.54
C ARG A 26 -0.05 -2.58 3.02
N ALA A 27 -0.33 -3.68 2.33
CA ALA A 27 -0.57 -3.70 0.89
C ALA A 27 -1.66 -2.66 0.54
N SER A 28 -1.47 -1.96 -0.57
CA SER A 28 -2.51 -1.06 -1.08
C SER A 28 -3.75 -1.87 -1.44
N SER A 29 -4.95 -1.33 -1.21
CA SER A 29 -6.19 -1.98 -1.67
C SER A 29 -6.21 -2.17 -3.19
N LEU A 30 -5.43 -1.37 -3.93
CA LEU A 30 -5.27 -1.48 -5.37
C LEU A 30 -4.39 -2.65 -5.83
N GLU A 31 -3.61 -3.28 -4.93
CA GLU A 31 -2.81 -4.48 -5.28
C GLU A 31 -3.69 -5.73 -5.49
N ALA A 32 -4.94 -5.71 -5.04
CA ALA A 32 -5.89 -6.81 -5.24
C ALA A 32 -6.51 -6.84 -6.65
N TYR A 33 -6.28 -5.81 -7.47
CA TYR A 33 -6.88 -5.66 -8.78
C TYR A 33 -5.82 -5.72 -9.88
N ASP A 34 -6.28 -5.98 -11.10
CA ASP A 34 -5.42 -5.99 -12.28
C ASP A 34 -4.79 -4.61 -12.51
N GLU A 35 -3.46 -4.57 -12.43
CA GLU A 35 -2.66 -3.37 -12.60
C GLU A 35 -2.80 -2.77 -14.00
N SER A 36 -2.95 -3.60 -15.03
CA SER A 36 -3.03 -3.14 -16.41
C SER A 36 -4.25 -2.24 -16.65
N LEU A 37 -5.39 -2.58 -16.05
CA LEU A 37 -6.62 -1.79 -16.11
C LEU A 37 -6.45 -0.42 -15.43
N ILE A 38 -5.82 -0.42 -14.25
CA ILE A 38 -5.57 0.81 -13.49
C ILE A 38 -4.64 1.72 -14.29
N LEU A 39 -3.55 1.18 -14.84
CA LEU A 39 -2.58 1.96 -15.61
C LEU A 39 -3.15 2.46 -16.95
N ALA A 40 -4.02 1.70 -17.62
CA ALA A 40 -4.70 2.15 -18.84
C ALA A 40 -5.60 3.36 -18.60
N LEU A 41 -6.38 3.34 -17.51
CA LEU A 41 -7.22 4.48 -17.11
C LEU A 41 -6.40 5.70 -16.68
N VAL A 42 -5.31 5.48 -15.93
CA VAL A 42 -4.38 6.55 -15.56
C VAL A 42 -3.70 7.14 -16.79
N GLY A 43 -3.28 6.32 -17.76
CA GLY A 43 -2.66 6.77 -19.00
C GLY A 43 -3.58 7.63 -19.84
N SER A 44 -4.90 7.38 -19.78
CA SER A 44 -5.92 8.18 -20.47
C SER A 44 -6.19 9.53 -19.79
N HIS A 45 -6.00 9.63 -18.47
CA HIS A 45 -6.27 10.84 -17.67
C HIS A 45 -5.16 11.12 -16.63
N PRO A 46 -3.90 11.35 -17.05
CA PRO A 46 -2.74 11.30 -16.14
C PRO A 46 -2.71 12.43 -15.10
N GLN A 47 -3.31 13.58 -15.39
CA GLN A 47 -3.33 14.74 -14.49
C GLN A 47 -4.58 14.78 -13.59
N ASN A 48 -5.61 13.98 -13.89
CA ASN A 48 -6.90 14.03 -13.21
C ASN A 48 -7.22 12.74 -12.47
N LEU A 49 -6.52 12.51 -11.36
CA LEU A 49 -6.73 11.30 -10.54
C LEU A 49 -8.15 11.19 -9.97
N ALA A 50 -8.86 12.30 -9.75
CA ALA A 50 -10.24 12.26 -9.29
C ALA A 50 -11.16 11.64 -10.35
N GLN A 51 -10.96 12.01 -11.61
CA GLN A 51 -11.66 11.40 -12.73
C GLN A 51 -11.30 9.93 -12.91
N VAL A 52 -10.01 9.56 -12.75
CA VAL A 52 -9.60 8.14 -12.80
C VAL A 52 -10.31 7.33 -11.72
N VAL A 53 -10.43 7.85 -10.50
CA VAL A 53 -11.15 7.18 -9.42
C VAL A 53 -12.63 7.01 -9.75
N ALA A 54 -13.27 8.03 -10.33
CA ALA A 54 -14.66 7.91 -10.78
C ALA A 54 -14.81 6.82 -11.86
N LEU A 55 -13.91 6.77 -12.84
CA LEU A 55 -13.92 5.75 -13.89
C LEU A 55 -13.64 4.34 -13.37
N LEU A 56 -12.71 4.20 -12.42
CA LEU A 56 -12.43 2.92 -11.74
C LEU A 56 -13.67 2.40 -11.02
N ARG A 57 -14.42 3.29 -10.38
CA ARG A 57 -15.67 2.96 -9.72
C ARG A 57 -16.76 2.56 -10.71
N GLU A 58 -16.97 3.36 -11.75
CA GLU A 58 -18.04 3.16 -12.74
C GLU A 58 -17.81 1.93 -13.63
N GLN A 59 -16.59 1.75 -14.13
CA GLN A 59 -16.28 0.72 -15.13
C GLN A 59 -15.87 -0.61 -14.51
N HIS A 60 -15.23 -0.59 -13.33
CA HIS A 60 -14.62 -1.76 -12.73
C HIS A 60 -15.07 -2.04 -11.29
N GLN A 61 -15.99 -1.24 -10.74
CA GLN A 61 -16.48 -1.38 -9.36
C GLN A 61 -15.36 -1.31 -8.31
N ILE A 62 -14.26 -0.65 -8.65
CA ILE A 62 -13.10 -0.48 -7.78
C ILE A 62 -13.30 0.78 -6.94
N GLU A 63 -13.61 0.61 -5.67
CA GLU A 63 -13.73 1.70 -4.70
C GLU A 63 -12.36 2.09 -4.16
N THR A 64 -11.92 3.33 -4.43
CA THR A 64 -10.64 3.85 -3.95
C THR A 64 -10.69 5.37 -3.74
N LYS A 65 -9.60 5.93 -3.20
CA LYS A 65 -9.43 7.38 -3.02
C LYS A 65 -8.28 7.89 -3.87
N PRO A 66 -8.31 9.15 -4.34
CA PRO A 66 -7.22 9.72 -5.14
C PRO A 66 -5.84 9.62 -4.48
N ASP A 67 -5.78 9.74 -3.14
CA ASP A 67 -4.52 9.60 -2.39
C ASP A 67 -3.97 8.16 -2.38
N ILE A 68 -4.84 7.16 -2.35
CA ILE A 68 -4.44 5.74 -2.43
C ILE A 68 -3.90 5.46 -3.84
N LEU A 69 -4.61 5.94 -4.87
CA LEU A 69 -4.17 5.82 -6.26
C LEU A 69 -2.81 6.52 -6.48
N ARG A 70 -2.64 7.74 -5.97
CA ARG A 70 -1.36 8.47 -6.05
C ARG A 70 -0.21 7.70 -5.40
N ARG A 71 -0.42 7.20 -4.17
CA ARG A 71 0.60 6.40 -3.45
C ARG A 71 0.93 5.11 -4.20
N TYR A 72 -0.08 4.44 -4.74
CA TYR A 72 0.10 3.24 -5.54
C TYR A 72 0.97 3.51 -6.77
N LEU A 73 0.64 4.54 -7.55
CA LEU A 73 1.41 4.93 -8.74
C LEU A 73 2.86 5.30 -8.40
N LYS A 74 3.07 6.03 -7.31
CA LYS A 74 4.43 6.36 -6.84
C LYS A 74 5.25 5.10 -6.55
N LYS A 75 4.66 4.15 -5.81
CA LYS A 75 5.33 2.86 -5.50
C LYS A 75 5.71 2.10 -6.77
N ARG A 76 4.84 2.09 -7.79
CA ARG A 76 5.14 1.45 -9.09
C ARG A 76 6.25 2.16 -9.87
N LEU A 77 6.28 3.49 -9.83
CA LEU A 77 7.35 4.27 -10.43
C LEU A 77 8.70 4.02 -9.73
N ASP A 78 8.70 3.92 -8.41
CA ASP A 78 9.90 3.63 -7.63
C ASP A 78 10.41 2.21 -7.94
N LEU A 79 9.51 1.21 -7.99
CA LEU A 79 9.84 -0.17 -8.39
C LEU A 79 10.35 -0.31 -9.83
N ALA A 80 9.96 0.56 -10.75
CA ALA A 80 10.41 0.51 -12.15
C ALA A 80 11.83 1.08 -12.35
N LYS A 81 12.40 1.74 -11.32
CA LYS A 81 13.75 2.32 -11.36
C LYS A 81 14.81 1.39 -10.77
N ASP A 82 14.38 0.40 -9.98
CA ASP A 82 15.22 -0.64 -9.39
C ASP A 82 15.40 -1.82 -10.37
#